data_AF-A0A1H9AW35-F1
#
_entry.id   AF-A0A1H9AW35-F1
#
_cell.length_a   1.000
_cell.length_b   1.000
_cell.length_c   1.000
_cell.angle_alpha   90.00
_cell.angle_beta   90.00
_cell.angle_gamma   90.00
#
_symmetry.space_group_name_H-M   'P 1'
#
loop_
_entity.id
_entity.type
_entity.pdbx_description
1 polymer ?
#
loop_
_entity_poly.entity_id
_entity_poly.type
_entity_poly.pdbx_seq_one_letter_code
_entity_poly.pdbx_strand_id
1 'polypeptide(L)'
;MLAPFAGIHWLAVVAGTFVFAALGAAYFMAIVPKQYLYVTGRENLPREQQATPGLIFILGPILCGLVNVIADAYFIAALGITHSGDAALLGLIIGLGFLVPMAFNIAINPLFPRPLQYALLNAPYFLVSNIIACILLVVIPW
;
A
#
# COMPACT_ATOMS: atom_id res chain seq x y z
N MET A 1 -8.36 -4.40 -24.53
CA MET A 1 -7.44 -3.83 -23.53
C MET A 1 -8.07 -2.70 -22.73
N LEU A 2 -8.82 -1.75 -23.33
CA LEU A 2 -9.43 -0.65 -22.56
C LEU A 2 -10.81 -0.96 -21.96
N ALA A 3 -11.53 -1.96 -22.50
CA ALA A 3 -12.88 -2.30 -22.05
C ALA A 3 -13.04 -2.53 -20.53
N PRO A 4 -12.08 -3.15 -19.80
CA PRO A 4 -12.21 -3.33 -18.35
C PRO A 4 -12.34 -2.03 -17.55
N PHE A 5 -11.84 -0.89 -18.05
CA PHE A 5 -11.99 0.40 -17.37
C PHE A 5 -13.44 0.85 -17.25
N ALA A 6 -14.30 0.47 -18.21
CA ALA A 6 -15.72 0.79 -18.15
C ALA A 6 -16.44 0.02 -17.02
N GLY A 7 -15.86 -1.09 -16.56
CA GLY A 7 -16.37 -1.93 -15.48
C GLY A 7 -15.69 -1.68 -14.13
N ILE A 8 -15.12 -0.49 -13.89
CA ILE A 8 -14.54 -0.12 -12.59
C ILE A 8 -15.58 0.54 -11.69
N HIS A 9 -15.76 0.00 -10.48
CA HIS A 9 -16.61 0.61 -9.45
C HIS A 9 -15.82 1.66 -8.66
N TRP A 10 -15.98 2.93 -9.03
CA TRP A 10 -15.19 4.02 -8.46
C TRP A 10 -15.36 4.21 -6.95
N LEU A 11 -16.55 3.92 -6.39
CA LEU A 11 -16.73 3.96 -4.94
C LEU A 11 -15.88 2.91 -4.23
N ALA A 12 -15.76 1.71 -4.82
CA ALA A 12 -14.90 0.67 -4.27
C ALA A 12 -13.41 1.03 -4.42
N VAL A 13 -13.03 1.72 -5.51
CA VAL A 13 -11.66 2.26 -5.67
C VAL A 13 -11.34 3.28 -4.57
N VAL A 14 -12.27 4.19 -4.27
CA VAL A 14 -12.09 5.16 -3.17
C VAL A 14 -11.96 4.42 -1.83
N ALA A 15 -12.79 3.42 -1.58
CA ALA A 15 -12.72 2.62 -0.35
C ALA A 15 -11.39 1.85 -0.23
N GLY A 16 -10.92 1.21 -1.30
CA GLY A 16 -9.61 0.54 -1.34
C GLY A 16 -8.44 1.51 -1.13
N THR A 17 -8.53 2.71 -1.71
CA THR A 17 -7.54 3.78 -1.49
C THR A 17 -7.53 4.24 -0.03
N PHE A 18 -8.72 4.37 0.57
CA PHE A 18 -8.86 4.72 1.97
C PHE A 18 -8.23 3.65 2.89
N VAL A 19 -8.32 2.37 2.53
CA VAL A 19 -7.65 1.30 3.29
C VAL A 19 -6.14 1.49 3.33
N PHE A 20 -5.49 1.79 2.21
CA PHE A 20 -4.06 2.10 2.20
C PHE A 20 -3.74 3.28 3.13
N ALA A 21 -4.50 4.37 3.03
CA ALA A 21 -4.29 5.55 3.86
C ALA A 21 -4.48 5.27 5.37
N ALA A 22 -5.59 4.61 5.72
CA ALA A 22 -5.98 4.31 7.10
C ALA A 22 -5.02 3.30 7.74
N LEU A 23 -4.67 2.22 7.03
CA LEU A 23 -3.70 1.24 7.53
C LEU A 23 -2.30 1.83 7.60
N GLY A 24 -1.90 2.69 6.65
CA GLY A 24 -0.63 3.38 6.71
C GLY A 24 -0.53 4.27 7.94
N ALA A 25 -1.55 5.07 8.20
CA ALA A 25 -1.63 5.90 9.40
C ALA A 25 -1.60 5.05 10.68
N ALA A 26 -2.46 4.03 10.77
CA ALA A 26 -2.51 3.16 11.95
C ALA A 26 -1.17 2.44 12.18
N TYR A 27 -0.60 1.83 11.14
CA TYR A 27 0.61 1.04 11.24
C TYR A 27 1.83 1.89 11.59
N PHE A 28 2.11 2.95 10.81
CA PHE A 28 3.33 3.74 11.00
C PHE A 28 3.24 4.78 12.11
N MET A 29 2.04 5.28 12.46
CA MET A 29 1.90 6.28 13.52
C MET A 29 1.56 5.67 14.89
N ALA A 30 0.84 4.55 14.94
CA ALA A 30 0.39 3.97 16.20
C ALA A 30 1.09 2.64 16.54
N ILE A 31 1.25 1.72 15.59
CA ILE A 31 1.73 0.35 15.88
C ILE A 31 3.25 0.28 15.94
N VAL A 32 3.94 0.82 14.93
CA VAL A 32 5.41 0.72 14.80
C VAL A 32 6.16 2.06 14.70
N PRO A 33 5.75 3.15 15.36
CA PRO A 33 6.38 4.47 15.16
C PRO A 33 7.86 4.48 15.54
N LYS A 34 8.26 3.81 16.63
CA LYS A 34 9.65 3.76 17.08
C LYS A 34 10.53 2.93 16.15
N GLN A 35 10.01 1.80 15.68
CA GLN A 35 10.69 0.91 14.75
C GLN A 35 10.85 1.61 13.40
N TYR A 36 9.86 2.38 12.95
CA TYR A 36 9.95 3.17 11.72
C TYR A 36 11.04 4.25 11.81
N LEU A 37 11.12 4.98 12.92
CA LEU A 37 12.21 5.93 13.18
C LEU A 37 13.58 5.24 13.20
N TYR A 38 13.66 4.08 13.86
CA TYR A 38 14.87 3.26 13.87
C TYR A 38 15.26 2.85 12.45
N VAL A 39 14.44 2.14 11.68
CA VAL A 39 14.86 1.67 10.34
C VAL A 39 15.20 2.81 9.36
N THR A 40 14.74 4.03 9.63
CA THR A 40 15.08 5.25 8.84
C THR A 40 16.30 6.02 9.37
N GLY A 41 16.90 5.61 10.49
CA GLY A 41 18.07 6.28 11.10
C GLY A 41 17.74 7.60 11.80
N ARG A 42 16.46 7.83 12.11
CA ARG A 42 15.94 9.08 12.68
C ARG A 42 15.74 9.00 14.19
N GLU A 43 16.05 7.86 14.82
CA GLU A 43 15.77 7.60 16.23
C GLU A 43 16.48 8.57 17.19
N ASN A 44 17.63 9.11 16.79
CA ASN A 44 18.45 10.01 17.62
C ASN A 44 18.24 11.49 17.27
N LEU A 45 17.37 11.82 16.31
CA LEU A 45 17.09 13.21 15.96
C LEU A 45 16.22 13.88 17.03
N PRO A 46 16.34 15.21 17.23
CA PRO A 46 15.37 15.97 18.01
C PRO A 46 13.94 15.72 17.53
N ARG A 47 12.96 15.67 18.44
CA ARG A 47 11.57 15.28 18.12
C ARG A 47 10.95 16.11 16.99
N GLU A 48 11.25 17.40 16.93
CA GLU A 48 10.79 18.32 15.88
C GLU A 48 11.33 17.97 14.48
N GLN A 49 12.49 17.30 14.43
CA GLN A 49 13.15 16.86 13.21
C GLN A 49 12.86 15.40 12.87
N GLN A 50 12.20 14.64 13.76
CA GLN A 50 11.82 13.26 13.48
C GLN A 50 10.71 13.17 12.44
N ALA A 51 9.76 14.12 12.45
CA ALA A 51 8.78 14.28 11.38
C ALA A 51 9.44 14.95 10.16
N THR A 52 9.12 14.47 8.96
CA THR A 52 9.53 15.16 7.73
C THR A 52 8.37 16.07 7.29
N PRO A 53 8.54 17.40 7.34
CA PRO A 53 7.49 18.32 6.92
C PRO A 53 7.28 18.25 5.41
N GLY A 54 6.04 18.38 4.96
CA GLY A 54 5.70 18.52 3.54
C GLY A 54 4.48 17.70 3.13
N LEU A 55 3.64 18.26 2.27
CA LEU A 55 2.42 17.61 1.77
C LEU A 55 2.70 16.30 1.03
N ILE A 56 3.88 16.17 0.42
CA ILE A 56 4.27 14.95 -0.30
C ILE A 56 4.32 13.71 0.60
N PHE A 57 4.63 13.86 1.90
CA PHE A 57 4.68 12.75 2.85
C PHE A 57 3.29 12.29 3.32
N ILE A 58 2.24 13.02 2.96
CA ILE A 58 0.84 12.69 3.26
C ILE A 58 0.12 12.31 1.95
N LEU A 59 0.12 13.21 0.97
CA LEU A 59 -0.58 13.03 -0.30
C LEU A 59 0.13 12.02 -1.22
N GLY A 60 1.46 11.93 -1.17
CA GLY A 60 2.23 11.01 -1.99
C GLY A 60 1.77 9.55 -1.79
N PRO A 61 1.81 9.02 -0.55
CA PRO A 61 1.32 7.67 -0.27
C PRO A 61 -0.14 7.45 -0.67
N ILE A 62 -1.02 8.44 -0.50
CA ILE A 62 -2.44 8.35 -0.87
C ILE A 62 -2.59 8.20 -2.39
N LEU A 63 -1.89 9.03 -3.16
CA LEU A 63 -1.94 9.00 -4.62
C LEU A 63 -1.30 7.72 -5.19
N CYS A 64 -0.20 7.25 -4.60
CA CYS A 64 0.38 5.96 -4.97
C CYS A 64 -0.57 4.79 -4.66
N GLY A 65 -1.26 4.84 -3.51
CA GLY A 65 -2.30 3.88 -3.15
C GLY A 65 -3.46 3.88 -4.15
N LEU A 66 -3.92 5.07 -4.56
CA LEU A 66 -4.97 5.22 -5.58
C LEU A 66 -4.58 4.56 -6.90
N VAL A 67 -3.35 4.80 -7.37
CA VAL A 67 -2.84 4.20 -8.61
C VAL A 67 -2.80 2.67 -8.51
N ASN A 68 -2.33 2.11 -7.38
CA ASN A 68 -2.35 0.67 -7.14
C ASN A 68 -3.77 0.11 -7.18
N VAL A 69 -4.72 0.74 -6.47
CA VAL A 69 -6.11 0.26 -6.39
C VAL A 69 -6.81 0.34 -7.75
N ILE A 70 -6.51 1.35 -8.58
CA ILE A 70 -7.02 1.42 -9.96
C ILE A 70 -6.49 0.25 -10.80
N ALA A 71 -5.20 -0.09 -10.65
CA ALA A 71 -4.63 -1.24 -11.35
C ALA A 71 -5.26 -2.57 -10.88
N ASP A 72 -5.48 -2.73 -9.57
CA ASP A 72 -6.19 -3.90 -9.02
C ASP A 72 -7.61 -3.99 -9.57
N ALA A 73 -8.35 -2.87 -9.61
CA ALA A 73 -9.71 -2.82 -10.15
C ALA A 73 -9.74 -3.20 -11.63
N TYR A 74 -8.74 -2.75 -12.40
CA TYR A 74 -8.57 -3.17 -13.78
C TYR A 74 -8.36 -4.68 -13.88
N PHE A 75 -7.49 -5.28 -13.05
CA PHE A 75 -7.25 -6.73 -13.07
C PHE A 75 -8.49 -7.51 -12.64
N ILE A 76 -9.23 -7.06 -11.63
CA ILE A 76 -10.50 -7.68 -11.20
C ILE A 76 -11.49 -7.71 -12.36
N ALA A 77 -11.70 -6.57 -13.03
CA ALA A 77 -12.60 -6.47 -14.17
C ALA A 77 -12.11 -7.31 -15.37
N ALA A 78 -10.81 -7.29 -15.66
CA ALA A 78 -10.22 -8.00 -16.80
C ALA A 78 -10.21 -9.53 -16.62
N LEU A 79 -10.06 -10.01 -15.40
CA LEU A 79 -10.06 -11.44 -15.05
C LEU A 79 -11.46 -11.96 -14.70
N GLY A 80 -12.47 -11.10 -14.64
CA GLY A 80 -13.84 -11.47 -14.29
C GLY A 80 -13.99 -11.96 -12.86
N ILE A 81 -13.22 -11.40 -11.92
CA ILE A 81 -13.24 -11.81 -10.51
C ILE A 81 -14.49 -11.26 -9.85
N THR A 82 -15.34 -12.15 -9.31
CA THR A 82 -16.61 -11.79 -8.65
C THR A 82 -16.71 -12.29 -7.21
N HIS A 83 -15.74 -13.09 -6.74
CA HIS A 83 -15.71 -13.63 -5.39
C HIS A 83 -14.54 -13.08 -4.58
N SER A 84 -14.77 -12.83 -3.29
CA SER A 84 -13.78 -12.25 -2.38
C SER A 84 -12.54 -13.13 -2.18
N GLY A 85 -12.69 -14.46 -2.27
CA GLY A 85 -11.57 -15.40 -2.19
C GLY A 85 -10.57 -15.22 -3.33
N ASP A 86 -11.06 -15.12 -4.56
CA ASP A 86 -10.23 -14.89 -5.75
C ASP A 86 -9.64 -13.47 -5.74
N ALA A 87 -10.38 -12.49 -5.23
CA ALA A 87 -9.87 -11.14 -5.04
C ALA A 87 -8.73 -11.09 -4.00
N ALA A 88 -8.87 -11.82 -2.89
CA ALA A 88 -7.81 -11.95 -1.90
C ALA A 88 -6.56 -12.64 -2.49
N LEU A 89 -6.76 -13.67 -3.32
CA LEU A 89 -5.67 -14.33 -4.04
C LEU A 89 -4.97 -13.38 -5.02
N LEU A 90 -5.72 -12.59 -5.78
CA LEU A 90 -5.14 -11.54 -6.63
C LEU A 90 -4.32 -10.55 -5.79
N GLY A 91 -4.88 -10.08 -4.67
CA GLY A 91 -4.19 -9.16 -3.77
C GLY A 91 -2.90 -9.74 -3.19
N LEU A 92 -2.89 -11.05 -2.90
CA LEU A 92 -1.70 -11.79 -2.47
C LEU A 92 -0.66 -11.90 -3.58
N ILE A 93 -1.07 -12.22 -4.82
CA ILE A 93 -0.19 -12.31 -5.98
C ILE A 93 0.44 -10.96 -6.29
N ILE A 94 -0.36 -9.88 -6.29
CA ILE A 94 0.13 -8.53 -6.56
C ILE A 94 1.03 -8.05 -5.42
N GLY A 95 0.61 -8.28 -4.17
CA GLY A 95 1.38 -7.94 -2.99
C GLY A 95 2.74 -8.63 -2.97
N LEU A 96 2.79 -9.96 -3.08
CA LEU A 96 4.04 -10.72 -3.04
C LEU A 96 4.88 -10.60 -4.33
N GLY A 97 4.23 -10.47 -5.49
CA GLY A 97 4.90 -10.45 -6.79
C GLY A 97 5.44 -9.08 -7.19
N PHE A 98 4.82 -7.99 -6.71
CA PHE A 98 5.17 -6.64 -7.12
C PHE A 98 5.48 -5.74 -5.92
N LEU A 99 4.58 -5.61 -4.94
CA LEU A 99 4.72 -4.60 -3.90
C LEU A 99 5.81 -4.94 -2.87
N VAL A 100 5.92 -6.21 -2.46
CA VAL A 100 6.98 -6.67 -1.57
C VAL A 100 8.35 -6.52 -2.24
N PRO A 101 8.60 -7.05 -3.45
CA PRO A 101 9.85 -6.82 -4.17
C PRO A 101 10.17 -5.33 -4.38
N MET A 102 9.18 -4.49 -4.70
CA MET A 102 9.35 -3.04 -4.80
C MET A 102 9.86 -2.44 -3.50
N ALA A 103 9.27 -2.80 -2.35
CA ALA A 103 9.71 -2.30 -1.05
C ALA A 103 11.17 -2.69 -0.74
N PHE A 104 11.57 -3.93 -1.07
CA PHE A 104 12.97 -4.36 -0.96
C PHE A 104 13.88 -3.58 -1.91
N ASN A 105 13.48 -3.41 -3.17
CA ASN A 105 14.28 -2.72 -4.16
C ASN A 105 14.53 -1.25 -3.80
N ILE A 106 13.50 -0.54 -3.32
CA ILE A 106 13.63 0.82 -2.79
C ILE A 106 14.59 0.86 -1.59
N ALA A 107 14.46 -0.12 -0.69
CA ALA A 107 15.28 -0.17 0.52
C ALA A 107 16.75 -0.47 0.24
N ILE A 108 17.08 -1.22 -0.81
CA ILE A 108 18.46 -1.48 -1.28
C ILE A 108 19.03 -0.22 -1.99
N ASN A 109 18.83 0.94 -1.38
CA ASN A 109 19.44 2.20 -1.75
C ASN A 109 20.45 2.56 -0.64
N PRO A 110 21.68 3.00 -0.99
CA PRO A 110 22.73 3.33 -0.02
C PRO A 110 22.35 4.43 0.98
N LEU A 111 21.28 5.19 0.74
CA LEU A 111 20.74 6.19 1.66
C LEU A 111 19.92 5.59 2.81
N PHE A 112 19.47 4.33 2.71
CA PHE A 112 18.79 3.66 3.82
C PHE A 112 19.81 3.01 4.75
N PRO A 113 19.86 3.39 6.04
CA PRO A 113 20.86 2.89 6.97
C PRO A 113 20.65 1.41 7.34
N ARG A 114 19.43 0.91 7.20
CA ARG A 114 19.03 -0.45 7.60
C ARG A 114 18.12 -1.06 6.51
N PRO A 115 18.66 -1.36 5.31
CA PRO A 115 17.86 -1.65 4.11
C PRO A 115 16.91 -2.84 4.30
N LEU A 116 17.42 -3.99 4.75
CA LEU A 116 16.60 -5.19 4.94
C LEU A 116 15.54 -5.01 6.04
N GLN A 117 15.86 -4.31 7.13
CA GLN A 117 14.91 -4.06 8.21
C GLN A 117 13.83 -3.06 7.78
N TYR A 118 14.20 -2.03 7.01
CA TYR A 118 13.23 -1.12 6.42
C TYR A 118 12.25 -1.88 5.51
N ALA A 119 12.77 -2.71 4.60
CA ALA A 119 11.93 -3.51 3.72
C ALA A 119 10.99 -4.45 4.50
N LEU A 120 11.53 -5.21 5.46
CA LEU A 120 10.75 -6.14 6.29
C LEU A 120 9.69 -5.44 7.16
N LEU A 121 9.95 -4.21 7.59
CA LEU A 121 8.96 -3.42 8.34
C LEU A 121 7.83 -2.93 7.44
N ASN A 122 8.14 -2.49 6.21
CA ASN A 122 7.18 -1.85 5.29
C ASN A 122 6.40 -2.84 4.44
N ALA A 123 7.02 -3.94 4.00
CA ALA A 123 6.42 -4.94 3.12
C ALA A 123 5.07 -5.51 3.64
N PRO A 124 4.92 -5.84 4.93
CA PRO A 124 3.64 -6.33 5.47
C PRO A 124 2.50 -5.33 5.29
N TYR A 125 2.76 -4.03 5.46
CA TYR A 125 1.75 -2.98 5.26
C TYR A 125 1.23 -3.00 3.82
N PHE A 126 2.13 -3.02 2.82
CA PHE A 126 1.72 -3.03 1.43
C PHE A 126 0.94 -4.31 1.08
N LEU A 127 1.42 -5.46 1.53
CA LEU A 127 0.76 -6.75 1.27
C LEU A 127 -0.66 -6.79 1.85
N VAL A 128 -0.81 -6.46 3.14
CA VAL A 128 -2.11 -6.53 3.82
C VAL A 128 -3.07 -5.49 3.26
N SER A 129 -2.59 -4.27 3.00
CA SER A 129 -3.43 -3.21 2.40
C SER A 129 -3.94 -3.62 1.03
N ASN A 130 -3.10 -4.24 0.20
CA ASN A 130 -3.48 -4.70 -1.13
C ASN A 130 -4.52 -5.82 -1.09
N ILE A 131 -4.35 -6.81 -0.21
CA ILE A 131 -5.33 -7.90 -0.04
C ILE A 131 -6.70 -7.33 0.35
N ILE A 132 -6.74 -6.43 1.33
CA ILE A 132 -8.00 -5.83 1.79
C ILE A 132 -8.60 -4.95 0.68
N ALA A 133 -7.79 -4.15 -0.03
CA ALA A 133 -8.25 -3.34 -1.14
C ALA A 133 -8.90 -4.19 -2.25
N CYS A 134 -8.26 -5.29 -2.67
CA CYS A 134 -8.83 -6.20 -3.66
C CYS A 134 -10.16 -6.82 -3.18
N ILE A 135 -10.26 -7.21 -1.91
CA ILE A 135 -11.52 -7.71 -1.35
C ILE A 135 -12.61 -6.64 -1.44
N LEU A 136 -12.33 -5.40 -1.05
CA LEU A 136 -13.27 -4.28 -1.10
C LEU A 136 -13.76 -3.97 -2.52
N LEU A 137 -12.88 -4.11 -3.51
CA LEU A 137 -13.22 -3.96 -4.93
C LEU A 137 -14.30 -4.94 -5.42
N VAL A 138 -14.52 -6.05 -4.70
CA VAL A 138 -15.54 -7.05 -5.02
C VAL A 138 -16.74 -7.01 -4.08
N VAL A 139 -16.54 -6.80 -2.78
CA VAL A 139 -17.64 -6.89 -1.79
C VAL A 139 -18.49 -5.63 -1.69
N ILE A 140 -17.98 -4.48 -2.15
CA ILE A 140 -18.78 -3.25 -2.19
C ILE A 140 -19.78 -3.38 -3.34
N PRO A 141 -21.08 -3.29 -3.07
CA PRO A 141 -22.11 -3.43 -4.10
C PRO A 141 -22.03 -2.27 -5.10
N TRP A 142 -22.46 -2.59 -6.32
CA TRP A 142 -22.63 -1.66 -7.44
C TRP A 142 -23.90 -0.81 -7.29
#